data_AF-A0A9E2I8U9-F1
#
_entry.id   AF-A0A9E2I8U9-F1
#
_cell.length_a   1.000
_cell.length_b   1.000
_cell.length_c   1.000
_cell.angle_alpha   90.00
_cell.angle_beta   90.00
_cell.angle_gamma   90.00
#
_symmetry.space_group_name_H-M   'P 1'
#
loop_
_entity.id
_entity.type
_entity.pdbx_description
1 polymer ?
#
loop_
_entity_poly.entity_id
_entity_poly.type
_entity_poly.pdbx_seq_one_letter_code
_entity_poly.pdbx_strand_id
1 'polypeptide(L)'
;MSSSIHTIQIFKQLVDHMPPLVPDELVADVQSAYEQAANNMTLSVEALEETMIVFGKKLWPYREAFFEFYRIYEGELGERFLLQKLHGVSKKHVQEFFASGGTFRSFYRGADLHTVLTPEDRQQLCEQLVGVDKDLWNYTVQRLLSTEEVAYQKKIEEFTLLFADMEQLVSGLHAMAEDEQEHPELAGEIREHIRSFEYGVSLLGPKMSYEALCEAPIHFIGRKKDKYDNRHLL
;
A
#
# COMPACT_ATOMS: atom_id res chain seq x y z
N MET A 1 12.55 21.83 -1.32
CA MET A 1 13.03 21.33 -0.01
C MET A 1 11.98 20.51 0.76
N SER A 2 10.67 20.74 0.61
CA SER A 2 9.63 19.96 1.33
C SER A 2 9.38 18.52 0.82
N SER A 3 9.69 18.22 -0.44
CA SER A 3 9.36 16.92 -1.06
C SER A 3 10.26 15.78 -0.60
N SER A 4 11.58 16.00 -0.46
CA SER A 4 12.51 14.98 0.05
C SER A 4 12.20 14.53 1.49
N ILE A 5 11.83 15.46 2.38
CA ILE A 5 11.44 15.14 3.76
C ILE A 5 10.20 14.25 3.79
N HIS A 6 9.21 14.53 2.94
CA HIS A 6 8.00 13.73 2.86
C HIS A 6 8.29 12.31 2.37
N THR A 7 9.09 12.16 1.32
CA THR A 7 9.48 10.84 0.79
C THR A 7 10.28 10.03 1.83
N ILE A 8 11.17 10.68 2.60
CA ILE A 8 11.90 10.03 3.71
C ILE A 8 10.92 9.56 4.80
N GLN A 9 9.86 10.32 5.11
CA GLN A 9 8.84 9.88 6.06
C GLN A 9 8.07 8.66 5.56
N ILE A 10 7.74 8.59 4.27
CA ILE A 10 7.11 7.39 3.69
C ILE A 10 8.07 6.21 3.77
N PHE A 11 9.36 6.40 3.48
CA PHE A 11 10.35 5.34 3.61
C PHE A 11 10.47 4.85 5.06
N LYS A 12 10.43 5.77 6.03
CA LYS A 12 10.38 5.41 7.45
C LYS A 12 9.17 4.53 7.77
N GLN A 13 7.98 4.83 7.24
CA GLN A 13 6.79 4.00 7.44
C GLN A 13 6.98 2.59 6.87
N LEU A 14 7.60 2.46 5.70
CA LEU A 14 7.92 1.15 5.11
C LEU A 14 8.85 0.33 6.01
N VAL A 15 9.83 0.97 6.65
CA VAL A 15 10.81 0.32 7.54
C VAL A 15 10.19 -0.02 8.90
N ASP A 16 9.50 0.93 9.53
CA ASP A 16 8.94 0.78 10.87
C ASP A 16 7.80 -0.26 10.91
N HIS A 17 7.14 -0.50 9.76
CA HIS A 17 5.95 -1.36 9.66
C HIS A 17 6.20 -2.56 8.73
N MET A 18 7.43 -3.10 8.75
CA MET A 18 7.73 -4.35 8.05
C MET A 18 6.96 -5.53 8.69
N PRO A 19 6.26 -6.34 7.88
CA PRO A 19 5.61 -7.56 8.37
C PRO A 19 6.60 -8.58 8.95
N PRO A 20 6.13 -9.55 9.75
CA PRO A 20 6.96 -10.64 10.22
C PRO A 20 7.39 -11.57 9.07
N LEU A 21 8.39 -12.42 9.33
CA LEU A 21 8.98 -13.41 8.41
C LEU A 21 9.68 -12.83 7.18
N VAL A 22 9.89 -11.51 7.11
CA VAL A 22 10.81 -10.91 6.14
C VAL A 22 12.23 -11.40 6.46
N PRO A 23 13.04 -11.86 5.47
CA PRO A 23 14.40 -12.32 5.71
C PRO A 23 15.28 -11.25 6.37
N ASP A 24 16.08 -11.65 7.36
CA ASP A 24 16.93 -10.72 8.14
C ASP A 24 17.88 -9.89 7.25
N GLU A 25 18.40 -10.49 6.18
CA GLU A 25 19.25 -9.79 5.19
C GLU A 25 18.48 -8.64 4.52
N LEU A 26 17.23 -8.88 4.13
CA LEU A 26 16.39 -7.84 3.51
C LEU A 26 16.02 -6.76 4.52
N VAL A 27 15.74 -7.12 5.78
CA VAL A 27 15.49 -6.17 6.87
C VAL A 27 16.70 -5.24 7.05
N ALA A 28 17.90 -5.80 7.13
CA ALA A 28 19.14 -5.05 7.28
C ALA A 28 19.41 -4.13 6.09
N ASP A 29 19.22 -4.61 4.86
CA ASP A 29 19.38 -3.82 3.64
C ASP A 29 18.43 -2.61 3.61
N VAL A 30 17.16 -2.83 3.92
CA VAL A 30 16.12 -1.78 3.94
C VAL A 30 16.44 -0.73 5.01
N GLN A 31 16.83 -1.18 6.22
CA GLN A 31 17.21 -0.28 7.31
C GLN A 31 18.43 0.55 6.95
N SER A 32 19.48 -0.07 6.40
CA SER A 32 20.69 0.63 5.98
C SER A 32 20.40 1.65 4.89
N ALA A 33 19.57 1.30 3.89
CA ALA A 33 19.18 2.21 2.84
C ALA A 33 18.39 3.42 3.37
N TYR A 34 17.48 3.20 4.31
CA TYR A 34 16.75 4.27 4.99
C TYR A 34 17.70 5.18 5.78
N GLU A 35 18.63 4.63 6.56
CA GLU A 35 19.60 5.41 7.33
C GLU A 35 20.50 6.26 6.43
N GLN A 36 20.96 5.71 5.30
CA GLN A 36 21.73 6.46 4.31
C GLN A 36 20.89 7.59 3.71
N ALA A 37 19.64 7.32 3.33
CA ALA A 37 18.74 8.33 2.78
C ALA A 37 18.41 9.45 3.79
N ALA A 38 18.17 9.10 5.05
CA ALA A 38 17.84 10.06 6.10
C ALA A 38 19.00 11.01 6.45
N ASN A 39 20.25 10.53 6.30
CA ASN A 39 21.45 11.31 6.62
C ASN A 39 22.08 12.01 5.40
N ASN A 40 21.63 11.71 4.18
CA ASN A 40 22.19 12.26 2.96
C ASN A 40 21.41 13.49 2.46
N MET A 41 21.91 14.68 2.74
CA MET A 41 21.30 15.95 2.32
C MET A 41 21.40 16.25 0.82
N THR A 42 22.17 15.46 0.05
CA THR A 42 22.35 15.65 -1.40
C THR A 42 21.64 14.60 -2.25
N LEU A 43 20.97 13.63 -1.62
CA LEU A 43 20.19 12.62 -2.34
C LEU A 43 19.01 13.29 -3.06
N SER A 44 18.88 13.03 -4.36
CA SER A 44 17.74 13.51 -5.13
C SER A 44 16.47 12.73 -4.75
N VAL A 45 15.30 13.34 -4.94
CA VAL A 45 14.01 12.69 -4.66
C VAL A 45 13.84 11.47 -5.55
N GLU A 46 14.23 11.57 -6.82
CA GLU A 46 14.14 10.50 -7.80
C GLU A 46 14.99 9.29 -7.37
N ALA A 47 16.23 9.51 -6.94
CA ALA A 47 17.10 8.43 -6.46
C ALA A 47 16.55 7.74 -5.20
N LEU A 48 15.91 8.52 -4.32
CA LEU A 48 15.22 7.99 -3.15
C LEU A 48 14.00 7.15 -3.54
N GLU A 49 13.20 7.62 -4.48
CA GLU A 49 12.04 6.90 -5.00
C GLU A 49 12.44 5.60 -5.70
N GLU A 50 13.50 5.59 -6.52
CA GLU A 50 14.04 4.35 -7.12
C GLU A 50 14.42 3.33 -6.04
N THR A 51 15.10 3.79 -4.99
CA THR A 51 15.48 2.93 -3.87
C THR A 51 14.25 2.34 -3.18
N MET A 52 13.23 3.17 -2.93
CA MET A 52 11.97 2.74 -2.35
C MET A 52 11.19 1.78 -3.26
N ILE A 53 11.24 1.94 -4.58
CA ILE A 53 10.65 1.01 -5.54
C ILE A 53 11.29 -0.36 -5.40
N VAL A 54 12.63 -0.43 -5.42
CA VAL A 54 13.36 -1.70 -5.31
C VAL A 54 12.96 -2.47 -4.04
N PHE A 55 12.94 -1.80 -2.89
CA PHE A 55 12.54 -2.44 -1.63
C PHE A 55 11.03 -2.68 -1.53
N GLY A 56 10.23 -1.77 -2.06
CA GLY A 56 8.78 -1.88 -2.14
C GLY A 56 8.35 -3.15 -2.88
N LYS A 57 8.97 -3.44 -4.03
CA LYS A 57 8.75 -4.68 -4.79
C LYS A 57 9.12 -5.93 -3.98
N LYS A 58 10.29 -5.94 -3.32
CA LYS A 58 10.75 -7.08 -2.50
C LYS A 58 9.85 -7.34 -1.29
N LEU A 59 9.34 -6.29 -0.65
CA LEU A 59 8.49 -6.37 0.54
C LEU A 59 7.00 -6.60 0.20
N TRP A 60 6.60 -6.39 -1.06
CA TRP A 60 5.20 -6.43 -1.46
C TRP A 60 4.49 -7.75 -1.09
N PRO A 61 5.05 -8.95 -1.36
CA PRO A 61 4.36 -10.21 -1.03
C PRO A 61 4.07 -10.37 0.47
N TYR A 62 5.03 -9.99 1.32
CA TYR A 62 4.89 -10.03 2.77
C TYR A 62 3.80 -9.08 3.26
N ARG A 63 3.76 -7.86 2.71
CA ARG A 63 2.75 -6.86 3.07
C ARG A 63 1.35 -7.28 2.66
N GLU A 64 1.16 -7.75 1.42
CA GLU A 64 -0.17 -8.18 0.97
C GLU A 64 -0.65 -9.39 1.76
N ALA A 65 0.22 -10.38 2.00
CA ALA A 65 -0.08 -11.50 2.87
C ALA A 65 -0.49 -11.02 4.27
N PHE A 66 0.27 -10.11 4.88
CA PHE A 66 -0.03 -9.59 6.21
C PHE A 66 -1.38 -8.88 6.26
N PHE A 67 -1.67 -8.06 5.25
CA PHE A 67 -2.93 -7.32 5.18
C PHE A 67 -4.16 -8.20 4.99
N GLU A 68 -4.05 -9.43 4.45
CA GLU A 68 -5.17 -10.37 4.47
C GLU A 68 -5.56 -10.74 5.90
N PHE A 69 -4.59 -11.11 6.74
CA PHE A 69 -4.85 -11.47 8.15
C PHE A 69 -5.24 -10.25 8.98
N TYR A 70 -4.54 -9.13 8.80
CA TYR A 70 -4.86 -7.88 9.51
C TYR A 70 -6.32 -7.48 9.28
N ARG A 71 -6.83 -7.56 8.03
CA ARG A 71 -8.23 -7.20 7.72
C ARG A 71 -9.25 -8.15 8.32
N ILE A 72 -8.91 -9.44 8.46
CA ILE A 72 -9.76 -10.41 9.17
C ILE A 72 -9.87 -9.99 10.64
N TYR A 73 -8.74 -9.73 11.29
CA TYR A 73 -8.73 -9.33 12.70
C TYR A 73 -9.30 -7.93 12.96
N GLU A 74 -9.14 -7.00 12.03
CA GLU A 74 -9.82 -5.71 12.07
C GLU A 74 -11.35 -5.90 12.13
N GLY A 75 -11.89 -6.80 11.29
CA GLY A 75 -13.31 -7.12 11.26
C GLY A 75 -13.80 -7.85 12.51
N GLU A 76 -13.00 -8.75 13.08
CA GLU A 76 -13.39 -9.56 14.24
C GLU A 76 -13.21 -8.82 15.58
N LEU A 77 -12.16 -8.00 15.70
CA LEU A 77 -11.68 -7.47 16.98
C LEU A 77 -11.73 -5.95 17.08
N GLY A 78 -11.77 -5.22 15.96
CA GLY A 78 -11.66 -3.76 15.94
C GLY A 78 -12.70 -3.05 16.80
N GLU A 79 -13.97 -3.45 16.68
CA GLU A 79 -15.06 -2.94 17.53
C GLU A 79 -14.79 -3.19 19.02
N ARG A 80 -14.42 -4.43 19.36
CA ARG A 80 -14.19 -4.82 20.76
C ARG A 80 -13.04 -4.03 21.37
N PHE A 81 -11.92 -3.89 20.66
CA PHE A 81 -10.76 -3.13 21.11
C PHE A 81 -11.10 -1.65 21.29
N LEU A 82 -11.86 -1.07 20.36
CA LEU A 82 -12.30 0.32 20.46
C LEU A 82 -13.20 0.54 21.69
N LEU A 83 -14.21 -0.31 21.89
CA LEU A 83 -15.14 -0.19 23.02
C LEU A 83 -14.48 -0.37 24.39
N GLN A 84 -13.37 -1.11 24.46
CA GLN A 84 -12.60 -1.28 25.69
C GLN A 84 -11.82 -0.02 26.07
N LYS A 85 -11.39 0.77 25.08
CA LYS A 85 -10.62 2.00 25.27
C LYS A 85 -11.47 3.26 25.45
N LEU A 86 -12.71 3.23 24.94
CA LEU A 86 -13.63 4.35 25.09
C LEU A 86 -14.28 4.38 26.48
N HIS A 87 -14.58 5.59 26.95
CA HIS A 87 -15.25 5.85 28.22
C HIS A 87 -16.38 6.88 28.04
N GLY A 88 -17.31 6.92 29.00
CA GLY A 88 -18.34 7.96 29.09
C GLY A 88 -19.25 8.07 27.86
N VAL A 89 -19.48 9.31 27.44
CA VAL A 89 -20.43 9.69 26.39
C VAL A 89 -20.00 9.15 25.02
N SER A 90 -18.71 9.22 24.69
CA SER A 90 -18.15 8.72 23.42
C SER A 90 -18.36 7.22 23.25
N LYS A 91 -18.23 6.44 24.33
CA LYS A 91 -18.52 5.00 24.31
C LYS A 91 -19.96 4.71 23.95
N LYS A 92 -20.91 5.42 24.58
CA LYS A 92 -22.35 5.22 24.34
C LYS A 92 -22.73 5.47 22.88
N HIS A 93 -22.27 6.58 22.31
CA HIS A 93 -22.58 6.91 20.92
C HIS A 93 -21.93 5.93 19.92
N VAL A 94 -20.71 5.47 20.20
CA VAL A 94 -20.05 4.44 19.37
C VAL A 94 -20.78 3.09 19.47
N GLN A 95 -21.31 2.73 20.64
CA GLN A 95 -22.16 1.53 20.78
C GLN A 95 -23.47 1.65 19.99
N GLU A 96 -24.13 2.81 20.04
CA GLU A 96 -25.34 3.08 19.25
C GLU A 96 -25.05 3.04 17.74
N PHE A 97 -23.88 3.52 17.33
CA PHE A 97 -23.41 3.44 15.96
C PHE A 97 -23.26 1.99 15.49
N PHE A 98 -22.63 1.11 16.28
CA PHE A 98 -22.54 -0.32 15.94
C PHE A 98 -23.90 -1.01 15.95
N ALA A 99 -24.77 -0.68 16.92
CA ALA A 99 -26.13 -1.23 16.98
C ALA A 99 -26.99 -0.84 15.77
N SER A 100 -26.70 0.28 15.10
CA SER A 100 -27.37 0.71 13.87
C SER A 100 -26.76 0.12 12.58
N GLY A 101 -25.81 -0.81 12.69
CA GLY A 101 -25.16 -1.47 11.56
C GLY A 101 -23.88 -0.78 11.08
N GLY A 102 -23.39 0.22 11.83
CA GLY A 102 -22.05 0.77 11.63
C GLY A 102 -20.96 -0.30 11.84
N THR A 103 -19.83 -0.16 11.16
CA THR A 103 -18.68 -1.06 11.31
C THR A 103 -17.47 -0.28 11.77
N PHE A 104 -16.49 -0.94 12.38
CA PHE A 104 -15.24 -0.28 12.79
C PHE A 104 -14.58 0.47 11.61
N ARG A 105 -14.55 -0.16 10.43
CA ARG A 105 -13.99 0.41 9.21
C ARG A 105 -14.71 1.67 8.73
N SER A 106 -15.97 1.86 9.11
CA SER A 106 -16.73 3.06 8.76
C SER A 106 -16.15 4.33 9.41
N PHE A 107 -15.42 4.23 10.53
CA PHE A 107 -14.77 5.40 11.14
C PHE A 107 -13.69 6.01 10.23
N TYR A 108 -12.91 5.17 9.54
CA TYR A 108 -11.89 5.63 8.59
C TYR A 108 -12.48 6.25 7.31
N ARG A 109 -13.78 6.05 7.06
CA ARG A 109 -14.52 6.66 5.94
C ARG A 109 -15.24 7.95 6.34
N GLY A 110 -15.03 8.43 7.56
CA GLY A 110 -15.72 9.62 8.07
C GLY A 110 -17.17 9.33 8.44
N ALA A 111 -17.43 8.25 9.19
CA ALA A 111 -18.75 7.98 9.75
C ALA A 111 -19.35 9.24 10.38
N ASP A 112 -20.65 9.46 10.18
CA ASP A 112 -21.37 10.68 10.57
C ASP A 112 -21.62 10.77 12.10
N LEU A 113 -20.54 10.72 12.87
CA LEU A 113 -20.51 11.02 14.29
C LEU A 113 -20.30 12.52 14.54
N HIS A 114 -20.12 13.33 13.49
CA HIS A 114 -19.87 14.76 13.60
C HIS A 114 -21.05 15.53 14.22
N THR A 115 -22.26 15.02 14.07
CA THR A 115 -23.50 15.58 14.61
C THR A 115 -23.72 15.22 16.09
N VAL A 116 -23.03 14.19 16.59
CA VAL A 116 -23.27 13.61 17.92
C VAL A 116 -22.08 13.80 18.87
N LEU A 117 -20.85 13.79 18.35
CA LEU A 117 -19.63 13.98 19.12
C LEU A 117 -19.12 15.42 19.06
N THR A 118 -18.71 15.94 20.22
CA THR A 118 -18.02 17.22 20.34
C THR A 118 -16.64 17.17 19.66
N PRO A 119 -16.02 18.31 19.30
CA PRO A 119 -14.65 18.34 18.78
C PRO A 119 -13.65 17.59 19.67
N GLU A 120 -13.77 17.75 20.99
CA GLU A 120 -12.92 17.10 21.99
C GLU A 120 -13.13 15.58 22.03
N ASP A 121 -14.39 15.13 22.00
CA ASP A 121 -14.72 13.70 21.92
C ASP A 121 -14.19 13.07 20.63
N ARG A 122 -14.21 13.81 19.52
CA ARG A 122 -13.65 13.36 18.23
C ARG A 122 -12.14 13.25 18.29
N GLN A 123 -11.46 14.21 18.91
CA GLN A 123 -10.01 14.11 19.10
C GLN A 123 -9.67 12.87 19.92
N GLN A 124 -10.36 12.65 21.04
CA GLN A 124 -10.17 11.46 21.86
C GLN A 124 -10.46 10.17 21.07
N LEU A 125 -11.52 10.14 20.26
CA LEU A 125 -11.83 9.01 19.40
C LEU A 125 -10.69 8.73 18.40
N CYS A 126 -10.16 9.76 17.75
CA CYS A 126 -9.02 9.62 16.83
C CYS A 126 -7.78 9.03 17.55
N GLU A 127 -7.46 9.52 18.74
CA GLU A 127 -6.36 8.98 19.56
C GLU A 127 -6.59 7.49 19.90
N GLN A 128 -7.82 7.11 20.25
CA GLN A 128 -8.15 5.71 20.51
C GLN A 128 -8.10 4.85 19.25
N LEU A 129 -8.54 5.36 18.08
CA LEU A 129 -8.45 4.63 16.81
C LEU A 129 -7.00 4.31 16.45
N VAL A 130 -6.07 5.24 16.64
CA VAL A 130 -4.63 4.99 16.47
C VAL A 130 -4.14 3.93 17.47
N GLY A 131 -4.64 3.95 18.70
CA GLY A 131 -4.35 2.93 19.70
C GLY A 131 -4.86 1.54 19.31
N VAL A 132 -6.07 1.45 18.76
CA VAL A 132 -6.66 0.19 18.27
C VAL A 132 -5.88 -0.35 17.07
N ASP A 133 -5.50 0.51 16.13
CA ASP A 133 -4.69 0.12 14.97
C ASP A 133 -3.36 -0.54 15.38
N LYS A 134 -2.67 0.05 16.36
CA LYS A 134 -1.45 -0.54 16.95
C LYS A 134 -1.71 -1.89 17.64
N ASP A 135 -2.81 -2.00 18.38
CA ASP A 135 -3.16 -3.24 19.07
C ASP A 135 -3.53 -4.35 18.06
N LEU A 136 -4.24 -4.01 16.99
CA LEU A 136 -4.57 -4.92 15.89
C LEU A 136 -3.31 -5.37 15.15
N TRP A 137 -2.39 -4.44 14.87
CA TRP A 137 -1.11 -4.76 14.25
C TRP A 137 -0.33 -5.76 15.09
N ASN A 138 -0.12 -5.46 16.38
CA ASN A 138 0.62 -6.31 17.30
C ASN A 138 -0.05 -7.68 17.50
N TYR A 139 -1.38 -7.70 17.61
CA TYR A 139 -2.15 -8.94 17.68
C TYR A 139 -1.94 -9.79 16.42
N THR A 140 -2.03 -9.18 15.24
CA THR A 140 -1.80 -9.86 13.96
C THR A 140 -0.39 -10.45 13.92
N VAL A 141 0.64 -9.66 14.22
CA VAL A 141 2.04 -10.14 14.29
C VAL A 141 2.16 -11.34 15.23
N GLN A 142 1.60 -11.25 16.44
CA GLN A 142 1.65 -12.35 17.41
C GLN A 142 0.99 -13.62 16.88
N ARG A 143 -0.15 -13.51 16.20
CA ARG A 143 -0.87 -14.65 15.61
C ARG A 143 -0.07 -15.30 14.48
N LEU A 144 0.50 -14.49 13.60
CA LEU A 144 1.31 -14.96 12.47
C LEU A 144 2.62 -15.60 12.92
N LEU A 145 3.20 -15.18 14.05
CA LEU A 145 4.40 -15.80 14.63
C LEU A 145 4.11 -16.98 15.57
N SER A 146 2.86 -17.40 15.70
CA SER A 146 2.48 -18.50 16.59
C SER A 146 1.60 -19.54 15.92
N THR A 147 0.29 -19.29 15.89
CA THR A 147 -0.69 -20.28 15.45
C THR A 147 -0.91 -20.29 13.95
N GLU A 148 -0.55 -19.21 13.24
CA GLU A 148 -0.88 -19.01 11.82
C GLU A 148 0.34 -18.89 10.91
N GLU A 149 1.54 -19.17 11.43
CA GLU A 149 2.81 -19.06 10.69
C GLU A 149 2.78 -19.80 9.36
N VAL A 150 2.32 -21.06 9.36
CA VAL A 150 2.23 -21.90 8.15
C VAL A 150 1.26 -21.31 7.13
N ALA A 151 0.11 -20.80 7.58
CA ALA A 151 -0.89 -20.20 6.68
C ALA A 151 -0.37 -18.88 6.09
N TYR A 152 0.32 -18.08 6.90
CA TYR A 152 0.94 -16.84 6.49
C TYR A 152 2.08 -17.05 5.49
N GLN A 153 2.95 -18.04 5.73
CA GLN A 153 4.03 -18.38 4.80
C GLN A 153 3.48 -18.85 3.45
N LYS A 154 2.42 -19.68 3.46
CA LYS A 154 1.73 -20.06 2.22
C LYS A 154 1.19 -18.82 1.48
N LYS A 155 0.64 -17.84 2.20
CA LYS A 155 0.18 -16.59 1.58
C LYS A 155 1.31 -15.75 1.01
N ILE A 156 2.46 -15.68 1.68
CA ILE A 156 3.66 -15.04 1.13
C ILE A 156 4.05 -15.72 -0.20
N GLU A 157 4.04 -17.05 -0.28
CA GLU A 157 4.33 -17.79 -1.50
C GLU A 157 3.31 -17.49 -2.61
N GLU A 158 2.01 -17.53 -2.30
CA GLU A 158 0.93 -17.19 -3.25
C GLU A 158 1.13 -15.78 -3.83
N PHE A 159 1.38 -14.78 -2.97
CA PHE A 159 1.63 -13.40 -3.41
C PHE A 159 2.98 -13.23 -4.11
N THR A 160 3.98 -14.05 -3.80
CA THR A 160 5.28 -14.04 -4.51
C THR A 160 5.10 -14.48 -5.96
N LEU A 161 4.32 -15.54 -6.19
CA LEU A 161 3.99 -16.01 -7.54
C LEU A 161 3.17 -14.97 -8.30
N LEU A 162 2.12 -14.44 -7.67
CA LEU A 162 1.31 -13.38 -8.27
C LEU A 162 2.15 -12.15 -8.65
N PHE A 163 3.07 -11.75 -7.78
CA PHE A 163 3.96 -10.62 -8.06
C PHE A 163 4.92 -10.89 -9.21
N ALA A 164 5.42 -12.13 -9.35
CA ALA A 164 6.23 -12.52 -10.49
C ALA A 164 5.45 -12.40 -11.81
N ASP A 165 4.17 -12.76 -11.83
CA ASP A 165 3.31 -12.58 -13.01
C ASP A 165 3.11 -11.09 -13.34
N MET A 166 2.91 -10.24 -12.33
CA MET A 166 2.83 -8.78 -12.51
C MET A 166 4.13 -8.20 -13.10
N GLU A 167 5.30 -8.62 -12.60
CA GLU A 167 6.59 -8.15 -13.12
C GLU A 167 6.85 -8.61 -14.57
N GLN A 168 6.33 -9.78 -14.98
CA GLN A 168 6.38 -10.21 -16.38
C GLN A 168 5.54 -9.29 -17.28
N LEU A 169 4.33 -8.90 -16.84
CA LEU A 169 3.49 -7.95 -17.56
C LEU A 169 4.18 -6.58 -17.71
N VAL A 170 4.75 -6.07 -16.61
CA VAL A 170 5.52 -4.82 -16.61
C VAL A 170 6.73 -4.90 -17.54
N SER A 171 7.45 -6.03 -17.54
CA SER A 171 8.57 -6.26 -18.47
C SER A 171 8.12 -6.25 -19.92
N GLY A 172 6.95 -6.81 -20.24
CA GLY A 172 6.36 -6.74 -21.58
C GLY A 172 5.98 -5.32 -21.99
N LEU A 173 5.44 -4.51 -21.07
CA LEU A 173 5.16 -3.10 -21.30
C LEU A 173 6.44 -2.29 -21.54
N HIS A 174 7.51 -2.57 -20.78
CA HIS A 174 8.82 -1.97 -21.03
C HIS A 174 9.33 -2.26 -22.43
N ALA A 175 9.31 -3.52 -22.86
CA ALA A 175 9.72 -3.88 -24.22
C ALA A 175 8.88 -3.14 -25.28
N MET A 176 7.57 -3.03 -25.07
CA MET A 176 6.69 -2.28 -25.97
C MET A 176 7.04 -0.79 -26.06
N ALA A 177 7.41 -0.16 -24.93
CA ALA A 177 7.82 1.24 -24.91
C ALA A 177 9.17 1.48 -25.59
N GLU A 178 10.11 0.54 -25.48
CA GLU A 178 11.42 0.62 -26.12
C GLU A 178 11.35 0.35 -27.63
N ASP A 179 10.48 -0.56 -28.05
CA ASP A 179 10.24 -0.88 -29.46
C ASP A 179 9.46 0.24 -30.20
N GLU A 180 8.77 1.11 -29.47
CA GLU A 180 8.00 2.22 -30.05
C GLU A 180 8.88 3.43 -30.35
N GLN A 181 9.46 3.44 -31.56
CA GLN A 181 10.29 4.55 -32.06
C GLN A 181 9.50 5.61 -32.83
N GLU A 182 8.33 5.26 -33.38
CA GLU A 182 7.58 6.14 -34.27
C GLU A 182 6.67 7.11 -33.53
N HIS A 183 6.18 6.72 -32.35
CA HIS A 183 5.31 7.51 -31.48
C HIS A 183 5.92 7.68 -30.08
N PRO A 184 6.88 8.60 -29.89
CA PRO A 184 7.50 8.86 -28.59
C PRO A 184 6.51 9.18 -27.47
N GLU A 185 5.38 9.80 -27.81
CA GLU A 185 4.29 10.08 -26.87
C GLU A 185 3.62 8.81 -26.35
N LEU A 186 3.46 7.78 -27.20
CA LEU A 186 2.90 6.50 -26.78
C LEU A 186 3.89 5.75 -25.88
N ALA A 187 5.18 5.77 -26.23
CA ALA A 187 6.23 5.23 -25.37
C ALA A 187 6.25 5.94 -24.00
N GLY A 188 6.01 7.25 -23.97
CA GLY A 188 5.86 8.05 -22.75
C GLY A 188 4.67 7.60 -21.90
N GLU A 189 3.48 7.47 -22.50
CA GLU A 189 2.27 6.97 -21.82
C GLU A 189 2.49 5.59 -21.19
N ILE A 190 3.15 4.67 -21.90
CA ILE A 190 3.46 3.33 -21.38
C ILE A 190 4.41 3.42 -20.17
N ARG A 191 5.47 4.23 -20.25
CA ARG A 191 6.42 4.41 -19.13
C ARG A 191 5.75 5.04 -17.91
N GLU A 192 4.84 5.99 -18.10
CA GLU A 192 4.07 6.58 -16.99
C GLU A 192 3.14 5.56 -16.33
N HIS A 193 2.52 4.68 -17.12
CA HIS A 193 1.70 3.59 -16.61
C HIS A 193 2.52 2.60 -15.76
N ILE A 194 3.71 2.22 -16.24
CA ILE A 194 4.65 1.38 -15.48
C ILE A 194 5.05 2.07 -14.17
N ARG A 195 5.42 3.35 -14.25
CA ARG A 195 5.82 4.13 -13.07
C ARG A 195 4.71 4.20 -12.02
N SER A 196 3.47 4.33 -12.46
CA SER A 196 2.29 4.34 -11.58
C SER A 196 2.12 3.01 -10.83
N PHE A 197 2.37 1.88 -11.50
CA PHE A 197 2.39 0.57 -10.83
C PHE A 197 3.51 0.49 -9.79
N GLU A 198 4.73 0.88 -10.15
CA GLU A 198 5.90 0.85 -9.25
C GLU A 198 5.72 1.73 -8.01
N TYR A 199 5.10 2.89 -8.18
CA TYR A 199 4.73 3.78 -7.07
C TYR A 199 3.66 3.15 -6.17
N GLY A 200 2.68 2.46 -6.74
CA GLY A 200 1.64 1.78 -5.99
C GLY A 200 2.18 0.66 -5.10
N VAL A 201 3.16 -0.11 -5.58
CA VAL A 201 3.76 -1.21 -4.80
C VAL A 201 4.72 -0.72 -3.71
N SER A 202 5.24 0.51 -3.84
CA SER A 202 6.22 1.12 -2.93
C SER A 202 5.66 2.18 -1.97
N LEU A 203 4.34 2.32 -1.87
CA LEU A 203 3.64 3.32 -1.02
C LEU A 203 3.85 4.78 -1.44
N LEU A 204 4.48 5.02 -2.60
CA LEU A 204 4.69 6.36 -3.16
C LEU A 204 3.47 6.89 -3.92
N GLY A 205 2.55 6.00 -4.30
CA GLY A 205 1.36 6.34 -5.04
C GLY A 205 0.17 5.42 -4.74
N PRO A 206 -0.97 5.68 -5.36
CA PRO A 206 -2.15 4.82 -5.22
C PRO A 206 -1.84 3.42 -5.76
N LYS A 207 -2.40 2.39 -5.11
CA LYS A 207 -2.32 1.02 -5.62
C LYS A 207 -3.11 0.91 -6.92
N MET A 208 -2.44 0.44 -7.97
CA MET A 208 -3.09 0.00 -9.20
C MET A 208 -3.77 -1.35 -8.95
N SER A 209 -4.95 -1.56 -9.53
CA SER A 209 -5.60 -2.87 -9.47
C SER A 209 -4.90 -3.87 -10.39
N TYR A 210 -4.92 -5.15 -10.03
CA TYR A 210 -4.32 -6.19 -10.85
C TYR A 210 -4.97 -6.27 -12.23
N GLU A 211 -6.29 -6.10 -12.29
CA GLU A 211 -7.07 -6.10 -13.52
C GLU A 211 -6.61 -4.99 -14.47
N ALA A 212 -6.35 -3.78 -13.94
CA ALA A 212 -5.87 -2.67 -14.74
C ALA A 212 -4.49 -2.98 -15.36
N LEU A 213 -3.61 -3.67 -14.62
CA LEU A 213 -2.31 -4.09 -15.13
C LEU A 213 -2.45 -5.18 -16.21
N CYS A 214 -3.35 -6.15 -16.03
CA CYS A 214 -3.59 -7.22 -17.00
C CYS A 214 -4.18 -6.69 -18.33
N GLU A 215 -5.02 -5.66 -18.28
CA GLU A 215 -5.63 -5.06 -19.47
C GLU A 215 -4.68 -4.12 -20.22
N ALA A 216 -3.62 -3.62 -19.55
CA ALA A 216 -2.71 -2.62 -20.11
C ALA A 216 -2.05 -3.04 -21.44
N PRO A 217 -1.52 -4.27 -21.62
CA PRO A 217 -0.94 -4.67 -22.90
C PRO A 217 -1.93 -4.61 -24.06
N ILE A 218 -3.18 -5.05 -23.84
CA ILE A 218 -4.23 -5.01 -24.86
C ILE A 218 -4.59 -3.56 -25.19
N HIS A 219 -4.72 -2.72 -24.16
CA HIS A 219 -5.00 -1.30 -24.30
C HIS A 219 -3.93 -0.60 -25.18
N PHE A 220 -2.65 -0.78 -24.86
CA PHE A 220 -1.57 -0.12 -25.59
C PHE A 220 -1.36 -0.67 -27.01
N ILE A 221 -1.61 -1.96 -27.24
CA ILE A 221 -1.64 -2.53 -28.60
C ILE A 221 -2.76 -1.89 -29.44
N GLY A 222 -3.95 -1.71 -28.88
CA GLY A 222 -5.07 -1.03 -29.56
C GLY A 222 -4.71 0.42 -29.91
N ARG A 223 -4.18 1.15 -28.93
CA ARG A 223 -3.71 2.53 -29.13
C ARG A 223 -2.59 2.68 -30.15
N LYS A 224 -1.69 1.70 -30.23
CA LYS A 224 -0.67 1.65 -31.28
C LYS A 224 -1.33 1.52 -32.66
N LYS A 225 -2.26 0.59 -32.84
CA LYS A 225 -2.99 0.43 -34.13
C LYS A 225 -3.69 1.73 -34.55
N ASP A 226 -4.42 2.35 -33.63
CA ASP A 226 -5.14 3.61 -33.92
C ASP A 226 -4.20 4.72 -34.41
N LYS A 227 -3.00 4.85 -33.82
CA LYS A 227 -2.01 5.86 -34.23
C LYS A 227 -1.42 5.58 -35.61
N TYR A 228 -1.16 4.32 -35.94
CA TYR A 228 -0.63 3.93 -37.25
C TYR A 228 -1.70 4.00 -38.35
N ASP A 229 -2.95 3.63 -38.06
CA ASP A 229 -4.06 3.69 -39.02
C ASP A 229 -4.44 5.15 -39.36
N ASN A 230 -4.40 6.05 -38.37
CA ASN A 230 -4.61 7.49 -38.60
C ASN A 230 -3.49 8.16 -39.41
N ARG A 231 -2.34 7.50 -39.58
CA ARG A 231 -1.24 7.96 -40.43
C ARG A 231 -1.52 7.78 -41.92
N HIS A 232 -2.47 6.92 -42.28
CA HIS A 232 -2.89 6.70 -43.68
C HIS A 232 -4.00 7.67 -44.14
N LEU A 233 -4.49 8.54 -43.26
CA LEU A 233 -5.55 9.50 -43.53
C LEU A 233 -5.07 10.96 -43.62
N LEU A 234 -3.76 11.21 -43.46
CA LEU A 234 -3.09 12.51 -43.62
C LEU A 234 -2.07 12.45 -44.75
#